data_AF-A0A2N4T159-F1
#
_entry.id   AF-A0A2N4T159-F1
#
_cell.length_a   1.000
_cell.length_b   1.000
_cell.length_c   1.000
_cell.angle_alpha   90.00
_cell.angle_beta   90.00
_cell.angle_gamma   90.00
#
_symmetry.space_group_name_H-M   'P 1'
#
loop_
_entity.id
_entity.type
_entity.pdbx_description
1 polymer ?
#
loop_
_entity_poly.entity_id
_entity_poly.type
_entity_poly.pdbx_seq_one_letter_code
_entity_poly.pdbx_strand_id
1 'polypeptide(L)'
;MRAGRAESAPVPAPDPRVWAAIHAELGLAAELAADPLATGDPGADRAPSAPGATGPDPAGRASAAPSGPDGTGQDAGERPGTAARDDGAGSGGVVDLAARRRARRGVPWPLAAAAAAAALVVGGVSVWGAQRLDREPDPTVLATAELEPLAGYTARGSAEVDERADGTRQLVVRTDPADVDGFKEVWLLAPDAQRMVSLGVMAGDEAVFVLPENLDVERFPVVDVSDEPVDGDPTHSGDSIVRGVLAT
;
A
#
# COMPACT_ATOMS: atom_id res chain seq x y z
N MET A 1 -15.23 -23.04 0.16
CA MET A 1 -15.58 -22.47 -1.17
C MET A 1 -14.36 -22.60 -2.08
N ARG A 2 -14.51 -22.65 -3.41
CA ARG A 2 -13.40 -22.41 -4.34
C ARG A 2 -13.39 -20.93 -4.69
N ALA A 3 -12.28 -20.24 -4.50
CA ALA A 3 -12.11 -18.89 -5.06
C ALA A 3 -11.96 -19.02 -6.59
N GLY A 4 -12.78 -18.28 -7.33
CA GLY A 4 -12.59 -18.14 -8.77
C GLY A 4 -11.43 -17.18 -9.02
N ARG A 5 -10.39 -17.62 -9.75
CA ARG A 5 -9.42 -16.69 -10.33
C ARG A 5 -10.18 -15.79 -11.31
N ALA A 6 -10.20 -14.48 -11.06
CA ALA A 6 -10.64 -13.53 -12.06
C ALA A 6 -9.62 -13.55 -13.21
N GLU A 7 -10.07 -13.84 -14.43
CA GLU A 7 -9.24 -13.68 -15.62
C GLU A 7 -9.19 -12.19 -15.97
N SER A 8 -8.00 -11.61 -15.93
CA SER A 8 -7.79 -10.21 -16.33
C SER A 8 -8.13 -10.06 -17.81
N ALA A 9 -9.08 -9.19 -18.13
CA ALA A 9 -9.38 -8.84 -19.51
C ALA A 9 -8.13 -8.25 -20.19
N PRO A 10 -7.85 -8.58 -21.47
CA PRO A 10 -6.68 -8.05 -22.16
C PRO A 10 -6.81 -6.53 -22.32
N VAL A 11 -5.83 -5.80 -21.79
CA VAL A 11 -5.72 -4.35 -21.97
C VAL A 11 -5.34 -4.09 -23.43
N PRO A 12 -6.08 -3.26 -24.19
CA PRO A 12 -5.69 -2.91 -25.55
C PRO A 12 -4.41 -2.07 -25.52
N ALA A 13 -3.51 -2.30 -26.47
CA ALA A 13 -2.33 -1.46 -26.65
C ALA A 13 -2.74 -0.01 -26.99
N PRO A 14 -1.98 1.01 -26.53
CA PRO A 14 -2.21 2.40 -26.93
C PRO A 14 -2.01 2.60 -28.43
N ASP A 15 -2.63 3.63 -29.01
CA ASP A 15 -2.36 4.06 -30.39
C ASP A 15 -0.88 4.52 -30.48
N PRO A 16 -0.09 4.09 -31.49
CA PRO A 16 1.31 4.49 -31.64
C PRO A 16 1.56 6.01 -31.67
N ARG A 17 0.54 6.82 -31.99
CA ARG A 17 0.60 8.29 -31.88
C ARG A 17 0.80 8.78 -30.45
N VAL A 18 0.38 8.02 -29.44
CA VAL A 18 0.62 8.32 -28.02
C VAL A 18 2.11 8.23 -27.71
N TRP A 19 2.78 7.16 -28.14
CA TRP A 19 4.22 7.01 -28.00
C TRP A 19 4.99 8.08 -28.79
N ALA A 20 4.58 8.36 -30.04
CA ALA A 20 5.20 9.41 -30.84
C ALA A 20 5.05 10.81 -30.22
N ALA A 21 3.91 11.11 -29.57
CA ALA A 21 3.71 12.37 -28.85
C ALA A 21 4.58 12.46 -27.59
N ILE A 22 4.67 11.39 -26.78
CA ILE A 22 5.53 11.33 -25.60
C ILE A 22 7.00 11.49 -25.99
N HIS A 23 7.44 10.82 -27.07
CA HIS A 23 8.81 10.89 -27.59
C HIS A 23 9.17 12.31 -28.04
N ALA A 24 8.25 13.00 -28.73
CA ALA A 24 8.43 14.39 -29.16
C ALA A 24 8.42 15.41 -28.00
N GLU A 25 7.51 15.26 -27.02
CA GLU A 25 7.41 16.14 -25.85
C GLU A 25 8.65 16.04 -24.96
N LEU A 26 9.19 14.83 -24.78
CA LEU A 26 10.38 14.56 -23.97
C LEU A 26 11.71 14.75 -24.75
N GLY A 27 11.65 15.07 -26.05
CA GLY A 27 12.84 15.30 -26.88
C GLY A 27 13.78 14.09 -27.00
N LEU A 28 13.23 12.88 -26.98
CA LEU A 28 14.02 11.64 -26.93
C LEU A 28 14.81 11.37 -28.22
N ALA A 29 15.89 10.60 -28.10
CA ALA A 29 16.74 10.23 -29.22
C ALA A 29 16.01 9.32 -30.23
N ALA A 30 16.34 9.44 -31.53
CA ALA A 30 15.62 8.77 -32.61
C ALA A 30 15.69 7.23 -32.55
N GLU A 31 16.76 6.70 -31.95
CA GLU A 31 16.96 5.28 -31.66
C GLU A 31 15.90 4.71 -30.71
N LEU A 32 15.24 5.58 -29.92
CA LEU A 32 14.17 5.24 -28.97
C LEU A 32 12.76 5.52 -29.54
N ALA A 33 12.63 5.87 -30.82
CA ALA A 33 11.35 6.22 -31.45
C ALA A 33 10.50 4.98 -31.87
N ALA A 34 11.03 3.77 -31.70
CA ALA A 34 10.29 2.54 -31.96
C ALA A 34 9.30 2.25 -30.81
N ASP A 35 8.05 1.91 -31.17
CA ASP A 35 7.03 1.48 -30.20
C ASP A 35 7.47 0.16 -29.53
N PRO A 36 7.69 0.12 -28.20
CA PRO A 36 8.17 -1.08 -27.51
C PRO A 36 7.15 -2.22 -27.46
N LEU A 37 5.90 -1.97 -27.88
CA LEU A 37 4.82 -2.96 -27.98
C LEU A 37 4.55 -3.39 -29.44
N ALA A 38 5.22 -2.78 -30.43
CA ALA A 38 5.11 -3.20 -31.82
C ALA A 38 5.81 -4.56 -32.04
N THR A 39 5.02 -5.59 -32.33
CA THR A 39 5.49 -6.95 -32.58
C THR A 39 6.08 -7.11 -33.99
N GLY A 40 7.22 -6.46 -34.23
CA GLY A 40 8.06 -6.64 -35.42
C GLY A 40 9.23 -7.58 -35.16
N ASP A 41 9.38 -8.61 -36.01
CA ASP A 41 10.58 -9.46 -36.01
C ASP A 41 11.79 -8.67 -36.57
N PRO A 42 12.86 -8.42 -35.78
CA PRO A 42 13.98 -7.57 -36.18
C PRO A 42 14.94 -8.21 -37.20
N GLY A 43 14.51 -9.26 -37.92
CA GLY A 43 15.29 -9.97 -38.93
C GLY A 43 14.89 -9.78 -40.40
N ALA A 44 13.74 -9.16 -40.71
CA ALA A 44 13.13 -9.23 -42.04
C ALA A 44 13.88 -8.45 -43.15
N ASP A 45 14.32 -7.21 -42.88
CA ASP A 45 14.84 -6.29 -43.91
C ASP A 45 16.35 -6.46 -44.21
N ARG A 46 16.78 -7.69 -44.53
CA ARG A 46 18.12 -7.93 -45.10
C ARG A 46 18.21 -9.02 -46.16
N ALA A 47 17.35 -8.95 -47.18
CA ALA A 47 17.51 -9.73 -48.41
C ALA A 47 18.54 -9.09 -49.39
N PRO A 48 19.35 -9.87 -50.14
CA PRO A 48 20.38 -9.35 -51.03
C PRO A 48 19.85 -8.96 -52.43
N SER A 49 20.55 -8.05 -53.11
CA SER A 49 20.16 -7.50 -54.41
C SER A 49 20.42 -8.46 -55.60
N ALA A 50 19.39 -8.81 -56.35
CA ALA A 50 19.46 -9.37 -57.71
C ALA A 50 18.21 -8.97 -58.54
N PRO A 51 18.26 -8.92 -59.90
CA PRO A 51 17.36 -8.04 -60.64
C PRO A 51 16.31 -8.69 -61.57
N GLY A 52 15.15 -8.02 -61.69
CA GLY A 52 14.51 -7.75 -62.98
C GLY A 52 13.47 -8.74 -63.54
N ALA A 53 12.19 -8.33 -63.51
CA ALA A 53 11.15 -8.78 -64.46
C ALA A 53 10.03 -7.71 -64.56
N THR A 54 9.37 -7.60 -65.72
CA THR A 54 8.33 -6.60 -66.01
C THR A 54 7.00 -7.25 -66.41
N GLY A 55 5.87 -6.77 -65.89
CA GLY A 55 4.52 -7.19 -66.31
C GLY A 55 3.41 -6.32 -65.65
N PRO A 56 2.34 -5.93 -66.36
CA PRO A 56 1.36 -4.95 -65.85
C PRO A 56 0.01 -5.53 -65.36
N ASP A 57 -0.76 -4.62 -64.76
CA ASP A 57 -2.16 -4.64 -64.27
C ASP A 57 -3.21 -5.29 -65.23
N PRO A 58 -4.37 -5.78 -64.74
CA PRO A 58 -5.56 -4.91 -64.75
C PRO A 58 -6.58 -5.06 -63.60
N ALA A 59 -7.37 -3.99 -63.41
CA ALA A 59 -8.40 -3.80 -62.39
C ALA A 59 -9.71 -4.64 -62.50
N GLY A 60 -10.49 -4.68 -61.40
CA GLY A 60 -11.87 -5.20 -61.30
C GLY A 60 -12.76 -4.35 -60.35
N ARG A 61 -14.10 -4.36 -60.50
CA ARG A 61 -14.99 -3.29 -59.97
C ARG A 61 -16.44 -3.72 -59.66
N ALA A 62 -16.89 -3.57 -58.41
CA ALA A 62 -18.29 -3.43 -57.93
C ALA A 62 -18.27 -2.85 -56.48
N SER A 63 -19.18 -2.01 -55.94
CA SER A 63 -20.63 -1.77 -56.07
C SER A 63 -21.49 -2.80 -55.29
N ALA A 64 -22.49 -2.47 -54.45
CA ALA A 64 -23.18 -1.19 -54.14
C ALA A 64 -23.68 -1.09 -52.67
N ALA A 65 -24.42 -0.01 -52.34
CA ALA A 65 -25.10 0.29 -51.05
C ALA A 65 -26.65 0.03 -51.18
N PRO A 66 -27.64 0.51 -50.34
CA PRO A 66 -27.60 1.48 -49.21
C PRO A 66 -28.56 1.23 -47.99
N SER A 67 -28.66 2.29 -47.16
CA SER A 67 -29.41 2.63 -45.93
C SER A 67 -30.92 2.31 -45.74
N GLY A 68 -31.38 2.37 -44.47
CA GLY A 68 -32.79 2.58 -44.06
C GLY A 68 -33.01 2.64 -42.51
N PRO A 69 -33.72 3.65 -41.94
CA PRO A 69 -33.96 3.81 -40.48
C PRO A 69 -35.46 3.77 -40.03
N ASP A 70 -35.77 4.36 -38.86
CA ASP A 70 -37.06 4.54 -38.14
C ASP A 70 -37.57 3.33 -37.31
N GLY A 71 -38.30 3.48 -36.17
CA GLY A 71 -38.69 4.67 -35.38
C GLY A 71 -39.72 4.30 -34.27
N THR A 72 -39.85 5.07 -33.17
CA THR A 72 -40.77 4.75 -32.03
C THR A 72 -41.41 5.96 -31.31
N GLY A 73 -42.72 5.91 -31.02
CA GLY A 73 -43.47 6.80 -30.09
C GLY A 73 -43.74 6.10 -28.73
N GLN A 74 -43.97 6.78 -27.58
CA GLN A 74 -44.96 7.81 -27.18
C GLN A 74 -46.35 7.27 -26.76
N ASP A 75 -46.59 7.20 -25.44
CA ASP A 75 -47.71 7.80 -24.65
C ASP A 75 -47.78 7.18 -23.22
N ALA A 76 -48.53 7.66 -22.21
CA ALA A 76 -48.71 9.01 -21.65
C ALA A 76 -49.57 8.92 -20.35
N GLY A 77 -49.34 9.82 -19.37
CA GLY A 77 -50.22 10.02 -18.19
C GLY A 77 -50.10 8.99 -17.03
N GLU A 78 -50.80 9.13 -15.89
CA GLU A 78 -51.42 10.34 -15.29
C GLU A 78 -51.67 10.16 -13.75
N ARG A 79 -52.22 11.19 -13.09
CA ARG A 79 -52.60 11.32 -11.66
C ARG A 79 -54.15 11.50 -11.53
N PRO A 80 -54.80 11.71 -10.34
CA PRO A 80 -54.30 12.12 -9.01
C PRO A 80 -54.88 11.31 -7.81
N GLY A 81 -54.80 11.87 -6.59
CA GLY A 81 -55.30 11.26 -5.35
C GLY A 81 -56.06 12.21 -4.43
N THR A 82 -56.43 11.74 -3.23
CA THR A 82 -57.23 12.44 -2.20
C THR A 82 -56.78 12.03 -0.77
N ALA A 83 -57.35 12.64 0.28
CA ALA A 83 -56.88 12.52 1.66
C ALA A 83 -58.00 12.55 2.72
N ALA A 84 -57.61 12.30 3.98
CA ALA A 84 -58.26 12.61 5.27
C ALA A 84 -59.14 11.53 5.97
N ARG A 85 -58.76 11.25 7.24
CA ARG A 85 -59.55 11.31 8.51
C ARG A 85 -60.83 10.47 8.68
N ASP A 86 -61.21 9.92 9.84
CA ASP A 86 -60.60 9.68 11.19
C ASP A 86 -61.28 8.37 11.73
N ASP A 87 -61.31 7.88 12.99
CA ASP A 87 -61.01 8.32 14.36
C ASP A 87 -60.72 7.07 15.26
N GLY A 88 -60.29 7.25 16.52
CA GLY A 88 -60.21 6.16 17.50
C GLY A 88 -59.67 6.57 18.88
N ALA A 89 -60.56 7.00 19.79
CA ALA A 89 -60.20 7.53 21.11
C ALA A 89 -59.47 6.57 22.08
N GLY A 90 -58.60 7.12 22.95
CA GLY A 90 -57.98 6.42 24.09
C GLY A 90 -57.59 7.37 25.24
N SER A 91 -58.10 7.09 26.45
CA SER A 91 -57.78 7.85 27.69
C SER A 91 -56.31 7.67 28.09
N GLY A 92 -55.61 8.62 28.72
CA GLY A 92 -56.06 9.84 29.41
C GLY A 92 -55.82 9.72 30.92
N GLY A 93 -54.85 10.48 31.46
CA GLY A 93 -54.45 10.43 32.87
C GLY A 93 -53.14 11.16 33.14
N VAL A 94 -53.22 12.43 33.55
CA VAL A 94 -52.07 13.27 33.93
C VAL A 94 -51.83 13.18 35.44
N VAL A 95 -50.57 13.12 35.87
CA VAL A 95 -50.19 13.08 37.30
C VAL A 95 -49.62 14.43 37.73
N ASP A 96 -50.08 14.95 38.86
CA ASP A 96 -49.78 16.30 39.37
C ASP A 96 -48.34 16.44 39.90
N LEU A 97 -47.73 17.60 39.68
CA LEU A 97 -46.35 17.96 40.04
C LEU A 97 -46.28 18.89 41.26
N ALA A 98 -47.10 18.63 42.29
CA ALA A 98 -47.10 19.43 43.52
C ALA A 98 -47.09 18.62 44.83
N ALA A 99 -46.43 19.22 45.84
CA ALA A 99 -46.65 19.00 47.28
C ALA A 99 -46.36 17.61 47.92
N ARG A 100 -45.08 17.22 48.01
CA ARG A 100 -44.56 16.42 49.16
C ARG A 100 -43.34 17.05 49.86
N ARG A 101 -43.47 18.32 50.26
CA ARG A 101 -42.50 18.97 51.17
C ARG A 101 -42.67 18.48 52.62
N ARG A 102 -41.77 17.59 53.09
CA ARG A 102 -41.16 17.64 54.45
C ARG A 102 -40.03 16.61 54.66
N ALA A 103 -38.81 17.12 54.47
CA ALA A 103 -37.58 16.80 55.19
C ALA A 103 -37.43 15.45 55.93
N ARG A 104 -36.45 14.65 55.49
CA ARG A 104 -35.48 14.03 56.39
C ARG A 104 -34.05 14.22 55.86
N ARG A 105 -33.22 14.81 56.73
CA ARG A 105 -31.74 14.82 56.86
C ARG A 105 -30.93 14.22 55.70
N GLY A 106 -29.95 15.00 55.20
CA GLY A 106 -28.99 14.55 54.20
C GLY A 106 -28.12 13.39 54.67
N VAL A 107 -27.79 12.50 53.73
CA VAL A 107 -26.81 11.42 53.91
C VAL A 107 -25.42 11.97 53.53
N PRO A 108 -24.37 11.79 54.36
CA PRO A 108 -23.04 12.26 54.02
C PRO A 108 -22.44 11.46 52.85
N TRP A 109 -21.50 12.08 52.14
CA TRP A 109 -20.97 11.60 50.85
C TRP A 109 -20.11 10.30 50.84
N PRO A 110 -19.45 9.82 51.91
CA PRO A 110 -18.36 8.83 51.78
C PRO A 110 -18.81 7.35 51.65
N LEU A 111 -20.01 7.06 51.16
CA LEU A 111 -20.48 5.67 50.94
C LEU A 111 -20.95 5.36 49.52
N ALA A 112 -21.05 6.34 48.61
CA ALA A 112 -21.31 6.07 47.20
C ALA A 112 -20.10 5.49 46.45
N ALA A 113 -18.88 5.71 46.96
CA ALA A 113 -17.63 5.32 46.31
C ALA A 113 -17.33 3.80 46.34
N ALA A 114 -17.90 3.06 47.30
CA ALA A 114 -17.52 1.66 47.53
C ALA A 114 -18.10 0.67 46.49
N ALA A 115 -19.27 0.97 45.91
CA ALA A 115 -19.97 0.06 45.01
C ALA A 115 -19.39 0.05 43.57
N ALA A 116 -18.89 1.19 43.08
CA ALA A 116 -18.31 1.30 41.75
C ALA A 116 -16.99 0.53 41.61
N ALA A 117 -16.18 0.47 42.68
CA ALA A 117 -14.88 -0.19 42.68
C ALA A 117 -14.98 -1.71 42.42
N ALA A 118 -15.99 -2.38 43.00
CA ALA A 118 -16.12 -3.84 42.87
C ALA A 118 -16.48 -4.31 41.45
N ALA A 119 -17.34 -3.57 40.74
CA ALA A 119 -17.72 -3.90 39.37
C ALA A 119 -16.56 -3.69 38.37
N LEU A 120 -15.77 -2.63 38.57
CA LEU A 120 -14.63 -2.30 37.71
C LEU A 120 -13.50 -3.34 37.79
N VAL A 121 -13.30 -4.02 38.93
CA VAL A 121 -12.25 -5.05 39.04
C VAL A 121 -12.58 -6.31 38.24
N VAL A 122 -13.84 -6.76 38.22
CA VAL A 122 -14.23 -7.97 37.45
C VAL A 122 -14.46 -7.64 35.96
N GLY A 123 -15.08 -6.51 35.66
CA GLY A 123 -15.28 -6.05 34.27
C GLY A 123 -13.99 -5.59 33.60
N GLY A 124 -13.10 -4.91 34.34
CA GLY A 124 -11.82 -4.44 33.82
C GLY A 124 -10.90 -5.58 33.42
N VAL A 125 -10.77 -6.61 34.26
CA VAL A 125 -9.93 -7.79 33.96
C VAL A 125 -10.46 -8.58 32.75
N SER A 126 -11.78 -8.62 32.53
CA SER A 126 -12.34 -9.31 31.36
C SER A 126 -12.18 -8.52 30.05
N VAL A 127 -12.30 -7.18 30.07
CA VAL A 127 -12.04 -6.35 28.87
C VAL A 127 -10.54 -6.27 28.55
N TRP A 128 -9.68 -6.08 29.55
CA TRP A 128 -8.22 -6.05 29.36
C TRP A 128 -7.64 -7.44 29.04
N GLY A 129 -8.32 -8.51 29.47
CA GLY A 129 -8.04 -9.89 29.08
C GLY A 129 -8.47 -10.21 27.65
N ALA A 130 -9.61 -9.68 27.18
CA ALA A 130 -10.02 -9.79 25.77
C ALA A 130 -8.98 -9.16 24.83
N GLN A 131 -8.50 -7.95 25.17
CA GLN A 131 -7.38 -7.28 24.50
C GLN A 131 -6.02 -8.02 24.61
N ARG A 132 -5.97 -9.19 25.25
CA ARG A 132 -4.80 -10.08 25.27
C ARG A 132 -5.02 -11.39 24.52
N LEU A 133 -6.26 -11.71 24.12
CA LEU A 133 -6.58 -12.81 23.21
C LEU A 133 -6.41 -12.38 21.74
N ASP A 134 -6.53 -11.09 21.44
CA ASP A 134 -6.24 -10.48 20.12
C ASP A 134 -4.76 -10.08 19.94
N ARG A 135 -3.84 -10.56 20.79
CA ARG A 135 -2.41 -10.47 20.49
C ARG A 135 -2.07 -11.57 19.48
N GLU A 136 -1.60 -11.16 18.31
CA GLU A 136 -0.82 -12.05 17.44
C GLU A 136 0.34 -12.66 18.26
N PRO A 137 0.77 -13.91 17.99
CA PRO A 137 1.91 -14.49 18.68
C PRO A 137 3.14 -13.58 18.55
N ASP A 138 3.86 -13.37 19.67
CA ASP A 138 5.11 -12.61 19.65
C ASP A 138 6.05 -13.22 18.59
N PRO A 139 6.66 -12.40 17.70
CA PRO A 139 7.44 -12.91 16.57
C PRO A 139 8.65 -13.74 17.02
N THR A 140 9.06 -14.67 16.15
CA THR A 140 10.26 -15.48 16.38
C THR A 140 11.47 -14.78 15.78
N VAL A 141 12.36 -14.28 16.63
CA VAL A 141 13.64 -13.71 16.20
C VAL A 141 14.47 -14.80 15.51
N LEU A 142 14.82 -14.57 14.24
CA LEU A 142 15.65 -15.44 13.40
C LEU A 142 17.13 -15.04 13.41
N ALA A 143 17.43 -13.75 13.53
CA ALA A 143 18.80 -13.23 13.56
C ALA A 143 18.86 -11.85 14.24
N THR A 144 20.01 -11.50 14.84
CA THR A 144 20.24 -10.16 15.41
C THR A 144 21.61 -9.59 15.06
N ALA A 145 21.73 -8.26 15.10
CA ALA A 145 22.99 -7.53 14.99
C ALA A 145 23.03 -6.37 15.99
N GLU A 146 24.17 -6.17 16.63
CA GLU A 146 24.55 -4.86 17.19
C GLU A 146 25.08 -3.99 16.04
N LEU A 147 24.66 -2.71 15.98
CA LEU A 147 25.09 -1.76 14.96
C LEU A 147 26.11 -0.78 15.58
N GLU A 148 27.35 -0.84 15.13
CA GLU A 148 28.45 0.02 15.60
C GLU A 148 28.57 1.30 14.75
N PRO A 149 28.96 2.44 15.35
CA PRO A 149 29.20 3.69 14.63
C PRO A 149 30.35 3.59 13.64
N LEU A 150 30.17 4.24 12.49
CA LEU A 150 31.22 4.43 11.48
C LEU A 150 31.83 5.84 11.57
N ALA A 151 32.83 6.10 10.73
CA ALA A 151 33.71 7.27 10.88
C ALA A 151 32.97 8.59 10.62
N GLY A 152 32.87 9.43 11.67
CA GLY A 152 32.10 10.69 11.65
C GLY A 152 30.97 10.69 12.68
N TYR A 153 30.40 9.51 12.94
CA TYR A 153 29.22 9.33 13.77
C TYR A 153 29.54 8.70 15.14
N THR A 154 28.61 8.82 16.08
CA THR A 154 28.71 8.21 17.43
C THR A 154 27.50 7.38 17.83
N ALA A 155 26.45 7.35 16.99
CA ALA A 155 25.24 6.59 17.24
C ALA A 155 25.53 5.08 17.29
N ARG A 156 24.77 4.34 18.08
CA ARG A 156 24.73 2.87 18.07
C ARG A 156 23.35 2.40 17.65
N GLY A 157 23.13 1.10 17.60
CA GLY A 157 21.81 0.56 17.31
C GLY A 157 21.76 -0.96 17.42
N SER A 158 20.59 -1.50 17.11
CA SER A 158 20.39 -2.93 16.89
C SER A 158 19.53 -3.18 15.66
N ALA A 159 19.68 -4.35 15.07
CA ALA A 159 18.78 -4.87 14.06
C ALA A 159 18.35 -6.30 14.40
N GLU A 160 17.08 -6.60 14.19
CA GLU A 160 16.45 -7.88 14.51
C GLU A 160 15.69 -8.35 13.27
N VAL A 161 15.96 -9.57 12.79
CA VAL A 161 15.12 -10.23 11.77
C VAL A 161 14.13 -11.11 12.49
N ASP A 162 12.85 -10.78 12.37
CA ASP A 162 11.72 -11.50 12.95
C ASP A 162 11.00 -12.34 11.88
N GLU A 163 10.45 -13.49 12.27
CA GLU A 163 9.40 -14.20 11.54
C GLU A 163 8.07 -14.13 12.31
N ARG A 164 7.01 -13.67 11.65
CA ARG A 164 5.64 -13.64 12.16
C ARG A 164 4.95 -14.99 11.99
N ALA A 165 3.83 -15.20 12.69
CA ALA A 165 3.08 -16.47 12.68
C ALA A 165 2.45 -16.85 11.32
N ASP A 166 2.48 -15.98 10.31
CA ASP A 166 2.08 -16.23 8.92
C ASP A 166 3.27 -16.58 8.00
N GLY A 167 4.51 -16.55 8.51
CA GLY A 167 5.75 -16.70 7.74
C GLY A 167 6.30 -15.38 7.18
N THR A 168 5.65 -14.24 7.43
CA THR A 168 6.16 -12.93 6.99
C THR A 168 7.41 -12.58 7.81
N ARG A 169 8.55 -12.42 7.11
CA ARG A 169 9.79 -11.94 7.70
C ARG A 169 9.87 -10.42 7.67
N GLN A 170 10.40 -9.81 8.73
CA GLN A 170 10.64 -8.37 8.82
C GLN A 170 12.05 -8.10 9.40
N LEU A 171 12.68 -7.03 8.95
CA LEU A 171 13.85 -6.44 9.63
C LEU A 171 13.35 -5.25 10.46
N VAL A 172 13.58 -5.30 11.75
CA VAL A 172 13.39 -4.20 12.70
C VAL A 172 14.75 -3.56 12.93
N VAL A 173 14.85 -2.24 12.75
CA VAL A 173 16.10 -1.48 12.95
C VAL A 173 15.84 -0.36 13.95
N ARG A 174 16.74 -0.21 14.93
CA ARG A 174 16.72 0.86 15.93
C ARG A 174 18.11 1.49 16.03
N THR A 175 18.18 2.81 16.14
CA THR A 175 19.44 3.52 16.38
C THR A 175 19.30 4.49 17.55
N ASP A 176 20.44 4.94 18.09
CA ASP A 176 20.50 6.25 18.74
C ASP A 176 20.17 7.36 17.71
N PRO A 177 19.77 8.56 18.16
CA PRO A 177 19.72 9.73 17.30
C PRO A 177 21.08 10.03 16.66
N ALA A 178 21.06 10.41 15.39
CA ALA A 178 22.22 10.89 14.65
C ALA A 178 21.85 12.20 13.96
N ASP A 179 22.74 13.20 14.04
CA ASP A 179 22.67 14.37 13.18
C ASP A 179 23.09 13.94 11.77
N VAL A 180 22.27 14.29 10.77
CA VAL A 180 22.43 13.91 9.35
C VAL A 180 22.17 15.13 8.47
N ASP A 181 22.91 15.25 7.36
CA ASP A 181 22.74 16.35 6.40
C ASP A 181 21.62 16.05 5.36
N GLY A 182 21.35 14.76 5.10
CA GLY A 182 20.33 14.28 4.17
C GLY A 182 19.19 13.53 4.86
N PHE A 183 19.07 12.22 4.61
CA PHE A 183 18.08 11.34 5.23
C PHE A 183 18.65 9.95 5.52
N LYS A 184 18.14 9.27 6.55
CA LYS A 184 18.56 7.90 6.88
C LYS A 184 17.91 6.89 5.93
N GLU A 185 18.70 6.06 5.24
CA GLU A 185 18.21 4.90 4.48
C GLU A 185 18.83 3.60 5.01
N VAL A 186 18.06 2.50 4.95
CA VAL A 186 18.47 1.19 5.44
C VAL A 186 18.75 0.24 4.28
N TRP A 187 19.90 -0.42 4.34
CA TRP A 187 20.41 -1.31 3.30
C TRP A 187 20.86 -2.66 3.87
N LEU A 188 20.70 -3.73 3.08
CA LEU A 188 21.30 -5.03 3.34
C LEU A 188 22.43 -5.29 2.33
N LEU A 189 23.64 -5.39 2.84
CA LEU A 189 24.90 -5.51 2.10
C LEU A 189 25.44 -6.95 2.15
N ALA A 190 26.05 -7.37 1.05
CA ALA A 190 26.92 -8.54 1.03
C ALA A 190 28.20 -8.30 1.85
N PRO A 191 28.90 -9.36 2.30
CA PRO A 191 30.13 -9.23 3.10
C PRO A 191 31.30 -8.51 2.38
N ASP A 192 31.21 -8.35 1.05
CA ASP A 192 32.16 -7.62 0.21
C ASP A 192 31.76 -6.14 -0.04
N ALA A 193 30.58 -5.72 0.44
CA ALA A 193 29.90 -4.46 0.14
C ALA A 193 29.73 -4.13 -1.37
N GLN A 194 30.01 -5.07 -2.28
CA GLN A 194 29.89 -4.88 -3.74
C GLN A 194 28.48 -5.16 -4.27
N ARG A 195 27.61 -5.70 -3.42
CA ARG A 195 26.20 -5.98 -3.71
C ARG A 195 25.37 -5.56 -2.52
N MET A 196 24.29 -4.82 -2.77
CA MET A 196 23.44 -4.21 -1.76
C MET A 196 21.99 -4.23 -2.20
N VAL A 197 21.07 -4.16 -1.23
CA VAL A 197 19.63 -4.08 -1.42
C VAL A 197 19.12 -2.96 -0.52
N SER A 198 18.59 -1.89 -1.11
CA SER A 198 17.82 -0.88 -0.36
C SER A 198 16.54 -1.54 0.19
N LEU A 199 16.26 -1.25 1.45
CA LEU A 199 14.96 -1.53 2.08
C LEU A 199 14.11 -0.26 2.19
N GLY A 200 14.76 0.92 2.25
CA GLY A 200 14.13 2.24 2.17
C GLY A 200 14.37 3.12 3.40
N VAL A 201 13.74 4.29 3.36
CA VAL A 201 13.95 5.41 4.29
C VAL A 201 13.54 5.07 5.73
N MET A 202 14.42 5.37 6.69
CA MET A 202 14.21 5.28 8.13
C MET A 202 13.88 6.66 8.72
N ALA A 203 12.60 6.90 9.00
CA ALA A 203 12.14 8.16 9.56
C ALA A 203 12.32 8.19 11.10
N GLY A 204 13.34 8.91 11.57
CA GLY A 204 13.70 8.94 12.99
C GLY A 204 14.53 7.71 13.38
N ASP A 205 14.27 7.14 14.56
CA ASP A 205 15.22 6.26 15.24
C ASP A 205 14.74 4.79 15.39
N GLU A 206 13.57 4.46 14.83
CA GLU A 206 13.10 3.08 14.64
C GLU A 206 12.40 2.92 13.28
N ALA A 207 12.66 1.82 12.57
CA ALA A 207 11.99 1.45 11.33
C ALA A 207 11.77 -0.07 11.23
N VAL A 208 10.75 -0.48 10.46
CA VAL A 208 10.42 -1.90 10.22
C VAL A 208 10.16 -2.12 8.73
N PHE A 209 10.90 -3.06 8.13
CA PHE A 209 10.85 -3.38 6.70
C PHE A 209 10.42 -4.83 6.51
N VAL A 210 9.40 -5.09 5.70
CA VAL A 210 9.03 -6.47 5.32
C VAL A 210 10.07 -6.99 4.33
N LEU A 211 10.70 -8.12 4.65
CA LEU A 211 11.73 -8.72 3.79
C LEU A 211 11.07 -9.62 2.73
N PRO A 212 11.39 -9.46 1.44
CA PRO A 212 10.89 -10.36 0.40
C PRO A 212 11.20 -11.84 0.69
N GLU A 213 10.30 -12.75 0.32
CA GLU A 213 10.48 -14.20 0.50
C GLU A 213 11.78 -14.71 -0.15
N ASN A 214 12.18 -14.11 -1.28
CA ASN A 214 13.37 -14.46 -2.04
C ASN A 214 14.64 -13.70 -1.61
N LEU A 215 14.58 -12.85 -0.58
CA LEU A 215 15.75 -12.17 -0.03
C LEU A 215 16.45 -13.09 0.98
N ASP A 216 17.74 -13.32 0.74
CA ASP A 216 18.60 -14.22 1.50
C ASP A 216 19.52 -13.40 2.42
N VAL A 217 19.24 -13.45 3.72
CA VAL A 217 20.01 -12.71 4.74
C VAL A 217 21.38 -13.35 5.02
N GLU A 218 21.63 -14.62 4.70
CA GLU A 218 22.99 -15.18 4.77
C GLU A 218 23.88 -14.60 3.64
N ARG A 219 23.26 -14.25 2.51
CA ARG A 219 23.94 -13.67 1.33
C ARG A 219 24.07 -12.14 1.37
N PHE A 220 23.25 -11.48 2.18
CA PHE A 220 23.29 -10.05 2.48
C PHE A 220 23.17 -9.81 4.01
N PRO A 221 24.14 -10.27 4.83
CA PRO A 221 24.02 -10.27 6.29
C PRO A 221 24.38 -8.95 6.95
N VAL A 222 24.92 -7.98 6.19
CA VAL A 222 25.41 -6.71 6.73
C VAL A 222 24.28 -5.70 6.70
N VAL A 223 23.77 -5.30 7.87
CA VAL A 223 22.81 -4.19 8.00
C VAL A 223 23.59 -2.89 8.02
N ASP A 224 23.20 -1.95 7.17
CA ASP A 224 23.76 -0.60 7.11
C ASP A 224 22.64 0.44 7.24
N VAL A 225 22.93 1.54 7.94
CA VAL A 225 22.11 2.76 7.90
C VAL A 225 23.00 3.91 7.46
N SER A 226 22.69 4.53 6.34
CA SER A 226 23.48 5.60 5.70
C SER A 226 22.77 6.95 5.73
N ASP A 227 23.57 8.02 5.65
CA ASP A 227 23.11 9.39 5.36
C ASP A 227 23.12 9.58 3.83
N GLU A 228 21.92 9.63 3.23
CA GLU A 228 21.75 9.71 1.79
C GLU A 228 21.40 11.16 1.36
N PRO A 229 22.08 11.72 0.33
CA PRO A 229 21.87 13.09 -0.11
C PRO A 229 20.54 13.26 -0.87
N VAL A 230 19.95 14.45 -0.78
CA VAL A 230 18.76 14.83 -1.57
C VAL A 230 19.18 15.43 -2.93
N ASP A 231 19.96 14.68 -3.71
CA ASP A 231 20.44 15.08 -5.04
C ASP A 231 19.73 14.38 -6.22
N GLY A 232 19.16 13.19 -5.97
CA GLY A 232 18.41 12.39 -6.94
C GLY A 232 19.15 11.18 -7.52
N ASP A 233 20.36 10.87 -7.06
CA ASP A 233 21.01 9.58 -7.34
C ASP A 233 20.53 8.52 -6.33
N PRO A 234 19.95 7.38 -6.76
CA PRO A 234 19.56 6.29 -5.86
C PRO A 234 20.72 5.34 -5.51
N THR A 235 21.96 5.73 -5.78
CA THR A 235 23.17 4.97 -5.39
C THR A 235 23.55 5.31 -3.95
N HIS A 236 23.71 4.28 -3.10
CA HIS A 236 24.23 4.39 -1.72
C HIS A 236 25.42 5.35 -1.64
N SER A 237 25.29 6.39 -0.80
CA SER A 237 26.28 7.47 -0.67
C SER A 237 27.67 7.01 -0.25
N GLY A 238 27.75 5.86 0.43
CA GLY A 238 28.94 5.38 1.13
C GLY A 238 29.15 6.03 2.50
N ASP A 239 28.36 7.04 2.88
CA ASP A 239 28.44 7.72 4.18
C ASP A 239 27.54 7.02 5.20
N SER A 240 28.05 5.91 5.72
CA SER A 240 27.34 5.03 6.63
C SER A 240 27.45 5.50 8.08
N ILE A 241 26.30 5.61 8.75
CA ILE A 241 26.14 6.08 10.13
C ILE A 241 26.47 4.95 11.11
N VAL A 242 25.79 3.81 10.95
CA VAL A 242 25.98 2.59 11.75
C VAL A 242 25.92 1.34 10.88
N ARG A 243 26.70 0.32 11.25
CA ARG A 243 26.75 -0.96 10.52
C ARG A 243 26.90 -2.14 11.48
N GLY A 244 26.25 -3.25 11.18
CA GLY A 244 26.36 -4.52 11.91
C GLY A 244 26.23 -5.73 11.01
N VAL A 245 26.46 -6.92 11.57
CA VAL A 245 26.32 -8.20 10.85
C VAL A 245 25.32 -9.07 11.58
N LEU A 246 24.30 -9.54 10.87
CA LEU A 246 23.27 -10.43 11.39
C LEU A 246 23.88 -11.79 11.74
N ALA A 247 23.63 -12.24 12.97
CA ALA A 247 23.97 -13.57 13.48
C ALA A 247 22.68 -14.35 13.79
N THR A 248 22.65 -15.60 13.32
CA THR A 248 21.60 -16.62 13.51
C THR A 248 21.98 -17.62 14.60
#